data_AF-A0A938F044-F1
#
_entry.id   AF-A0A938F044-F1
#
_cell.length_a   1.000
_cell.length_b   1.000
_cell.length_c   1.000
_cell.angle_alpha   90.00
_cell.angle_beta   90.00
_cell.angle_gamma   90.00
#
_symmetry.space_group_name_H-M   'P 1'
#
loop_
_entity.id
_entity.type
_entity.pdbx_description
1 polymer ?
#
loop_
_entity_poly.entity_id
_entity_poly.type
_entity_poly.pdbx_seq_one_letter_code
_entity_poly.pdbx_strand_id
1 'polypeptide(L)'
;MINYSEYIHANLVNVKRRCGNKNCRCMTKGQKHISLYLTTVRKDGARKMIYIPKNLEEEVKQMVASYFRIRDIIEEVSDINLERVLSKKK
;
A
#
# COMPACT_ATOMS: atom_id res chain seq x y z
N MET A 1 19.56 -1.29 3.10
CA MET A 1 19.42 0.02 2.43
C MET A 1 17.98 0.17 1.97
N ILE A 2 17.35 1.32 2.22
CA ILE A 2 16.02 1.62 1.67
C ILE A 2 16.22 2.07 0.21
N ASN A 3 15.56 1.39 -0.73
CA ASN A 3 15.52 1.86 -2.11
C ASN A 3 14.44 2.96 -2.24
N TYR A 4 14.86 4.20 -2.42
CA TYR A 4 13.96 5.36 -2.51
C TYR A 4 13.21 5.46 -3.85
N SER A 5 13.54 4.65 -4.87
CA SER A 5 12.82 4.62 -6.14
C SER A 5 11.73 3.56 -6.24
N GLU A 6 11.67 2.60 -5.31
CA GLU A 6 10.78 1.44 -5.36
C GLU A 6 9.77 1.45 -4.19
N TYR A 7 8.85 2.41 -4.22
CA TYR A 7 7.77 2.50 -3.24
C TYR A 7 6.43 2.83 -3.89
N ILE A 8 5.33 2.47 -3.22
CA ILE A 8 3.98 2.86 -3.64
C ILE A 8 3.23 3.44 -2.43
N HIS A 9 2.76 4.68 -2.57
CA HIS A 9 1.83 5.27 -1.62
C HIS A 9 0.45 4.62 -1.77
N ALA A 10 0.21 3.57 -0.99
CA ALA A 10 -1.04 2.82 -0.98
C ALA A 10 -1.22 1.99 0.28
N ASN A 11 -2.44 1.47 0.47
CA ASN A 11 -2.75 0.46 1.47
C ASN A 11 -3.10 -0.87 0.82
N LEU A 12 -2.79 -1.96 1.50
CA LEU A 12 -3.13 -3.31 1.07
C LEU A 12 -4.39 -3.81 1.77
N VAL A 13 -5.29 -4.42 1.01
CA VAL A 13 -6.57 -4.92 1.50
C VAL A 13 -6.84 -6.31 0.94
N ASN A 14 -7.23 -7.24 1.81
CA ASN A 14 -7.72 -8.55 1.41
C ASN A 14 -9.22 -8.47 1.12
N VAL A 15 -9.61 -8.87 -0.09
CA VAL A 15 -11.01 -8.82 -0.54
C VAL A 15 -11.51 -10.24 -0.84
N LYS A 16 -12.66 -10.59 -0.27
CA LYS A 16 -13.36 -11.85 -0.58
C LYS A 16 -14.22 -11.67 -1.84
N ARG A 17 -13.85 -12.31 -2.95
CA ARG A 17 -14.53 -12.19 -4.25
C ARG A 17 -14.78 -13.53 -4.96
N ARG A 18 -15.62 -13.51 -5.99
CA ARG A 18 -15.66 -14.57 -7.01
C ARG A 18 -14.64 -14.24 -8.11
N CYS A 19 -13.87 -15.22 -8.56
CA CYS A 19 -12.81 -15.01 -9.54
C CYS A 19 -13.23 -15.32 -11.00
N GLY A 20 -14.45 -15.82 -11.22
CA GLY A 20 -14.96 -16.13 -12.56
C GLY A 20 -14.50 -17.48 -13.14
N ASN A 21 -13.48 -18.13 -12.55
CA ASN A 21 -13.11 -19.48 -12.92
C ASN A 21 -14.20 -20.48 -12.45
N LYS A 22 -14.86 -21.13 -13.42
CA LYS A 22 -15.96 -22.09 -13.20
C LYS A 22 -15.56 -23.26 -12.29
N ASN A 23 -14.29 -23.66 -12.31
CA ASN A 23 -13.78 -24.78 -11.51
C ASN A 23 -13.27 -24.35 -10.13
N CYS A 24 -13.24 -23.05 -9.82
CA CYS A 24 -12.77 -22.57 -8.53
C CYS A 24 -13.79 -22.85 -7.42
N ARG A 25 -13.31 -23.14 -6.20
CA ARG A 25 -14.14 -23.29 -4.99
C ARG A 25 -15.07 -22.11 -4.72
N CYS A 26 -14.73 -20.90 -5.18
CA CYS A 26 -15.61 -19.74 -5.06
C CYS A 26 -16.88 -19.83 -5.91
N MET A 27 -16.84 -20.56 -7.01
CA MET A 27 -17.98 -20.84 -7.88
C MET A 27 -18.64 -22.16 -7.52
N THR A 28 -17.85 -23.22 -7.27
CA THR A 28 -18.38 -24.57 -7.05
C THR A 28 -18.88 -24.82 -5.63
N LYS A 29 -18.30 -24.17 -4.62
CA LYS A 29 -18.62 -24.37 -3.19
C LYS A 29 -19.05 -23.09 -2.47
N GLY A 30 -19.16 -21.97 -3.19
CA GLY A 30 -19.46 -20.65 -2.60
C GLY A 30 -18.34 -20.07 -1.71
N GLN A 31 -17.19 -20.74 -1.57
CA GLN A 31 -16.08 -20.30 -0.74
C GLN A 31 -15.30 -19.18 -1.44
N LYS A 32 -15.65 -17.92 -1.14
CA LYS A 32 -15.07 -16.74 -1.81
C LYS A 32 -13.54 -16.76 -1.77
N HIS A 33 -12.92 -16.44 -2.91
CA HIS A 33 -11.48 -16.30 -3.05
C HIS A 33 -11.03 -15.05 -2.30
N ILE A 34 -9.98 -15.17 -1.48
CA ILE A 34 -9.28 -14.04 -0.87
C ILE A 34 -8.24 -13.51 -1.86
N SER A 35 -8.44 -12.29 -2.35
CA SER A 35 -7.53 -11.63 -3.29
C SER A 35 -6.92 -10.39 -2.65
N LEU A 36 -5.64 -10.15 -2.91
CA LEU A 36 -4.97 -8.93 -2.50
C LEU A 36 -5.31 -7.78 -3.45
N TYR A 37 -5.64 -6.63 -2.87
CA TYR A 37 -5.84 -5.39 -3.61
C TYR A 37 -4.98 -4.28 -3.00
N LEU A 38 -4.54 -3.39 -3.88
CA LEU A 38 -3.88 -2.16 -3.53
C LEU A 38 -4.87 -1.00 -3.65
N THR A 39 -4.97 -0.17 -2.62
CA THR A 39 -5.84 1.01 -2.57
C THR A 39 -4.98 2.26 -2.51
N THR A 40 -5.13 3.15 -3.48
CA THR A 40 -4.30 4.36 -3.62
C THR A 40 -5.15 5.56 -4.01
N VAL A 41 -4.70 6.76 -3.65
CA VAL A 41 -5.27 8.03 -4.07
C VAL A 41 -4.34 8.62 -5.13
N ARG A 42 -4.86 8.82 -6.33
CA ARG A 42 -4.09 9.45 -7.42
C ARG A 42 -4.00 10.96 -7.21
N LYS A 43 -3.10 11.61 -7.98
CA LYS A 43 -2.89 13.07 -7.92
C LYS A 43 -4.16 13.88 -8.22
N ASP A 44 -5.10 13.31 -8.97
CA ASP A 44 -6.43 13.88 -9.27
C ASP A 44 -7.44 13.71 -8.11
N GLY A 45 -7.02 13.13 -6.98
CA GLY A 45 -7.88 12.84 -5.82
C GLY A 45 -8.71 11.57 -5.97
N ALA A 46 -8.67 10.89 -7.13
CA ALA A 46 -9.45 9.68 -7.36
C ALA A 46 -8.89 8.50 -6.57
N ARG A 47 -9.75 7.84 -5.79
CA ARG A 47 -9.45 6.56 -5.14
C ARG A 47 -9.51 5.44 -6.16
N LYS A 48 -8.46 4.63 -6.24
CA LYS A 48 -8.42 3.41 -7.05
C LYS A 48 -8.15 2.19 -6.20
N MET A 49 -8.77 1.09 -6.60
CA MET A 49 -8.55 -0.24 -6.05
C MET A 49 -8.02 -1.13 -7.19
N ILE A 50 -6.81 -1.66 -7.03
CA ILE A 50 -6.07 -2.39 -8.07
C ILE A 50 -5.88 -3.82 -7.59
N TYR A 51 -6.34 -4.80 -8.38
CA TYR A 51 -6.13 -6.22 -8.08
C TYR A 51 -4.64 -6.57 -8.25
N ILE A 52 -4.07 -7.27 -7.27
CA ILE A 52 -2.69 -7.75 -7.32
C ILE A 52 -2.68 -9.26 -7.59
N PRO A 53 -2.14 -9.71 -8.74
CA PRO A 53 -1.91 -11.12 -9.02
C PRO A 53 -0.97 -11.78 -8.00
N LYS A 54 -1.14 -13.09 -7.78
CA LYS A 54 -0.45 -13.83 -6.72
C LYS A 54 1.07 -13.75 -6.81
N ASN A 55 1.61 -13.77 -8.02
CA ASN A 55 3.06 -13.69 -8.29
C ASN A 55 3.66 -12.32 -7.98
N LEU A 56 2.86 -11.27 -7.87
CA LEU A 56 3.30 -9.91 -7.56
C LEU A 56 3.03 -9.50 -6.11
N GLU A 57 2.38 -10.35 -5.31
CA GLU A 57 1.95 -9.96 -3.96
C GLU A 57 3.13 -9.57 -3.06
N GLU A 58 4.23 -10.32 -3.07
CA GLU A 58 5.37 -10.03 -2.20
C GLU A 58 6.13 -8.77 -2.62
N GLU A 59 6.34 -8.58 -3.93
CA GLU A 59 6.95 -7.35 -4.45
C GLU A 59 6.13 -6.12 -4.05
N VAL A 60 4.82 -6.15 -4.29
CA VAL A 60 3.94 -5.02 -3.96
C VAL A 60 3.88 -4.77 -2.44
N LYS A 61 3.88 -5.83 -1.61
CA LYS A 61 4.00 -5.69 -0.15
C LYS A 61 5.28 -4.98 0.26
N GLN A 62 6.41 -5.34 -0.35
CA GLN A 62 7.69 -4.70 -0.07
C GLN A 62 7.68 -3.23 -0.47
N MET A 63 7.12 -2.88 -1.64
CA MET A 63 7.01 -1.49 -2.09
C MET A 63 6.12 -0.64 -1.18
N VAL A 64 4.99 -1.17 -0.73
CA VAL A 64 4.10 -0.49 0.23
C VAL A 64 4.79 -0.32 1.59
N ALA A 65 5.49 -1.36 2.08
CA ALA A 65 6.26 -1.26 3.31
C ALA A 65 7.42 -0.23 3.19
N SER A 66 8.06 -0.13 2.02
CA SER A 66 9.07 0.90 1.75
C SER A 66 8.48 2.30 1.84
N TYR A 67 7.27 2.53 1.33
CA TYR A 67 6.60 3.82 1.45
C TYR A 67 6.43 4.23 2.92
N PHE A 68 5.93 3.34 3.77
CA PHE A 68 5.74 3.65 5.19
C PHE A 68 7.07 3.98 5.88
N ARG A 69 8.13 3.20 5.64
CA ARG A 69 9.47 3.52 6.18
C ARG A 69 9.98 4.88 5.73
N ILE A 70 9.84 5.20 4.44
CA ILE A 70 10.28 6.49 3.89
C ILE A 70 9.48 7.62 4.54
N ARG A 71 8.15 7.48 4.63
CA ARG A 71 7.28 8.46 5.27
C ARG A 71 7.69 8.70 6.72
N ASP A 72 7.91 7.65 7.49
CA ASP A 72 8.26 7.78 8.91
C ASP A 72 9.61 8.52 9.10
N ILE A 73 10.59 8.27 8.23
CA ILE A 73 11.86 9.03 8.22
C ILE A 73 11.64 10.51 7.85
N ILE A 74 10.76 10.79 6.90
CA ILE A 74 10.43 12.18 6.51
C ILE A 74 9.81 12.92 7.68
N GLU A 75 8.87 12.29 8.39
CA GLU A 75 8.22 12.88 9.57
C GLU A 75 9.24 13.14 10.69
N GLU A 76 10.14 12.19 10.97
CA GLU A 76 11.20 12.36 11.98
C GLU A 76 12.11 13.57 11.65
N VAL A 77 12.55 13.68 10.40
CA VAL A 77 13.37 14.83 9.96
C VAL A 77 12.58 16.13 10.02
N SER A 78 11.28 16.10 9.71
CA SER A 78 10.39 17.26 9.79
C SER A 78 10.28 17.75 11.23
N ASP A 79 10.05 16.85 12.19
CA ASP A 79 9.92 17.18 13.60
C ASP A 79 11.19 17.83 14.17
N ILE A 80 12.37 17.27 13.88
CA ILE A 80 13.66 17.86 14.27
C ILE A 80 13.82 19.29 13.75
N ASN A 81 13.44 19.51 12.49
CA ASN A 81 13.55 20.83 11.88
C ASN A 81 12.52 21.81 12.44
N LEU A 82 11.31 21.34 12.73
CA LEU A 82 10.26 22.13 13.38
C LEU A 82 10.73 22.61 14.76
N GLU A 83 11.28 21.71 15.58
CA GLU A 83 11.86 22.06 16.88
C GLU A 83 12.95 23.13 16.76
N ARG A 84 13.85 23.00 15.77
CA ARG A 84 14.91 23.99 15.50
C ARG A 84 14.34 25.35 15.09
N VAL A 85 13.23 25.40 14.35
CA VAL A 85 12.58 26.67 13.99
C VAL A 85 11.91 27.29 15.21
N LEU A 86 11.23 26.50 16.02
CA LEU A 86 10.53 26.97 17.22
C LEU A 86 11.52 27.48 18.29
N SER A 87 12.69 26.86 18.44
CA SER A 87 13.72 27.33 19.38
C SER A 87 14.29 28.70 19.02
N LYS A 88 14.31 29.07 17.73
CA LYS A 88 14.77 30.38 17.24
C LYS A 88 13.72 31.50 17.37
N LYS A 89 12.46 31.16 17.69
CA LYS A 89 11.39 32.16 17.91
C LYS A 89 11.32 32.67 19.35
N LYS A 90 12.07 32.06 20.28
CA LYS A 90 12.24 32.54 21.66
C LYS A 90 13.32 33.60 21.70
#